data_AF-A0AA39ABA1-F1
#
_entry.id   AF-A0AA39ABA1-F1
#
_cell.length_a   1.000
_cell.length_b   1.000
_cell.length_c   1.000
_cell.angle_alpha   90.00
_cell.angle_beta   90.00
_cell.angle_gamma   90.00
#
_symmetry.space_group_name_H-M   'P 1'
#
loop_
_entity.id
_entity.type
_entity.pdbx_description
1 polymer ?
#
loop_
_entity_poly.entity_id
_entity_poly.type
_entity_poly.pdbx_seq_one_letter_code
_entity_poly.pdbx_strand_id
1 'polypeptide(L)'
;MLLVIGGAFAEEQCGSQASGALCPGGLCCSQYGYCDSSDAYCSDGCQSQCTSSGFPSTPSTPTPTPSGGDGDITFISAASSFGSFGTTGDNDTRKREIASFLAQTSHETTGQAIHFDLLKNPDAVATDPIVSFETAFGFWMTPQPPKPSCHSVITKQWTPSSSDVPTGRFPDYGLITNIFNGGIECGSCYNPRMEDRIDQFYKRYCDLMRIGYGSNLDCYSQWPFSY
;
A
#
# COMPACT_ATOMS: atom_id res chain seq x y z
N MET A 1 -36.72 3.99 -30.03
CA MET A 1 -35.25 4.09 -30.24
C MET A 1 -34.79 5.39 -29.62
N LEU A 2 -34.15 5.32 -28.44
CA LEU A 2 -33.39 6.43 -27.89
C LEU A 2 -32.20 5.81 -27.13
N LEU A 3 -31.00 6.21 -27.54
CA LEU A 3 -29.71 5.78 -27.02
C LEU A 3 -29.58 6.08 -25.52
N VAL A 4 -29.07 5.13 -24.73
CA VAL A 4 -28.33 5.43 -23.50
C VAL A 4 -26.85 5.34 -23.86
N ILE A 5 -26.22 6.51 -23.87
CA ILE A 5 -24.80 6.75 -24.11
C ILE A 5 -24.03 6.43 -22.83
N GLY A 6 -22.83 5.85 -22.96
CA GLY A 6 -22.08 5.21 -21.89
C GLY A 6 -21.75 6.10 -20.68
N GLY A 7 -21.83 5.51 -19.49
CA GLY A 7 -21.28 6.07 -18.26
C GLY A 7 -19.76 5.91 -18.27
N ALA A 8 -19.06 6.99 -18.60
CA ALA A 8 -17.69 7.18 -18.16
C ALA A 8 -17.69 7.13 -16.61
N PHE A 9 -16.65 6.52 -16.03
CA PHE A 9 -16.39 6.59 -14.59
C PHE A 9 -16.46 8.06 -14.18
N ALA A 10 -17.45 8.43 -13.36
CA ALA A 10 -17.59 9.79 -12.88
C ALA A 10 -16.45 10.04 -11.89
N GLU A 11 -15.39 10.70 -12.35
CA GLU A 11 -14.46 11.39 -11.46
C GLU A 11 -15.30 12.36 -10.61
N GLU A 12 -15.19 12.25 -9.29
CA GLU A 12 -16.01 13.06 -8.36
C GLU A 12 -15.71 14.55 -8.59
N GLN A 13 -16.73 15.27 -9.06
CA GLN A 13 -16.62 16.69 -9.37
C GLN A 13 -16.76 17.54 -8.09
N CYS A 14 -15.99 18.63 -8.03
CA CYS A 14 -15.95 19.55 -6.88
C CYS A 14 -15.92 21.02 -7.34
N GLY A 15 -16.00 21.94 -6.38
CA GLY A 15 -15.82 23.37 -6.64
C GLY A 15 -16.96 23.97 -7.46
N SER A 16 -16.68 25.03 -8.22
CA SER A 16 -17.67 25.78 -8.99
C SER A 16 -18.41 24.94 -10.04
N GLN A 17 -17.76 23.89 -10.55
CA GLN A 17 -18.32 22.92 -11.50
C GLN A 17 -19.35 22.00 -10.84
N ALA A 18 -19.33 21.89 -9.51
CA ALA A 18 -20.22 21.04 -8.72
C ALA A 18 -20.95 21.82 -7.61
N SER A 19 -21.41 23.04 -7.90
CA SER A 19 -22.18 23.87 -6.95
C SER A 19 -21.47 24.12 -5.61
N GLY A 20 -20.14 24.17 -5.61
CA GLY A 20 -19.32 24.34 -4.42
C GLY A 20 -19.09 23.05 -3.62
N ALA A 21 -19.36 21.87 -4.18
CA ALA A 21 -19.10 20.60 -3.51
C ALA A 21 -17.63 20.47 -3.09
N LEU A 22 -17.42 19.97 -1.87
CA LEU A 22 -16.10 19.63 -1.35
C LEU A 22 -15.73 18.22 -1.79
N CYS A 23 -14.43 17.95 -1.94
CA CYS A 23 -13.96 16.60 -2.19
C CYS A 23 -14.06 15.74 -0.93
N PRO A 24 -14.49 14.48 -1.04
CA PRO A 24 -14.45 13.54 0.07
C PRO A 24 -13.01 13.29 0.51
N GLY A 25 -12.83 12.85 1.77
CA GLY A 25 -11.51 12.56 2.33
C GLY A 25 -10.59 13.77 2.51
N GLY A 26 -11.09 15.00 2.32
CA GLY A 26 -10.28 16.22 2.46
C GLY A 26 -9.32 16.47 1.29
N LEU A 27 -9.54 15.82 0.14
CA LEU A 27 -8.74 16.00 -1.07
C LEU A 27 -8.85 17.44 -1.62
N CYS A 28 -7.84 17.90 -2.33
CA CYS A 28 -7.85 19.22 -2.94
C CYS A 28 -8.77 19.23 -4.16
N CYS A 29 -9.56 20.29 -4.29
CA CYS A 29 -10.34 20.53 -5.49
C CYS A 29 -9.52 21.38 -6.47
N SER A 30 -9.07 20.79 -7.57
CA SER A 30 -8.30 21.51 -8.60
C SER A 30 -9.11 22.65 -9.25
N GLN A 31 -8.43 23.53 -9.98
CA GLN A 31 -9.06 24.59 -10.78
C GLN A 31 -10.09 24.06 -11.81
N TYR A 32 -10.00 22.78 -12.17
CA TYR A 32 -10.87 22.14 -13.15
C TYR A 32 -12.07 21.42 -12.53
N GLY A 33 -12.16 21.37 -11.20
CA GLY A 33 -13.30 20.78 -10.49
C GLY A 33 -13.18 19.27 -10.28
N TYR A 34 -11.95 18.78 -10.07
CA TYR A 34 -11.66 17.37 -9.76
C TYR A 34 -10.87 17.23 -8.46
N CYS A 35 -11.04 16.09 -7.80
CA CYS A 35 -10.49 15.79 -6.48
C CYS A 35 -9.23 14.91 -6.53
N ASP A 36 -8.13 15.37 -5.91
CA ASP A 36 -6.87 14.61 -5.77
C ASP A 36 -6.01 15.20 -4.63
N SER A 37 -4.90 14.55 -4.26
CA SER A 37 -3.95 15.02 -3.23
C SER A 37 -2.61 15.52 -3.79
N SER A 38 -2.40 15.43 -5.10
CA SER A 38 -1.19 15.89 -5.77
C SER A 38 -1.06 17.41 -5.80
N ASP A 39 0.18 17.91 -5.90
CA ASP A 39 0.48 19.34 -5.95
C ASP A 39 -0.28 20.05 -7.09
N ALA A 40 -0.54 19.38 -8.21
CA ALA A 40 -1.30 19.94 -9.33
C ALA A 40 -2.75 20.31 -8.96
N TYR A 41 -3.31 19.66 -7.94
CA TYR A 41 -4.68 19.89 -7.46
C TYR A 41 -4.71 20.78 -6.22
N CYS A 42 -3.64 20.80 -5.43
CA CYS A 42 -3.52 21.57 -4.19
C CYS A 42 -2.82 22.93 -4.33
N SER A 43 -2.17 23.21 -5.46
CA SER A 43 -1.40 24.45 -5.67
C SER A 43 -2.24 25.56 -6.31
N ASP A 44 -1.60 26.46 -7.05
CA ASP A 44 -2.22 27.62 -7.70
C ASP A 44 -3.45 27.22 -8.53
N GLY A 45 -4.57 27.89 -8.25
CA GLY A 45 -5.86 27.64 -8.89
C GLY A 45 -6.77 26.64 -8.17
N CYS A 46 -6.31 26.00 -7.10
CA CYS A 46 -7.20 25.18 -6.28
C CYS A 46 -8.42 25.98 -5.77
N GLN A 47 -9.60 25.35 -5.85
CA GLN A 47 -10.90 25.97 -5.53
C GLN A 47 -11.30 25.79 -4.06
N SER A 48 -11.00 24.63 -3.46
CA SER A 48 -11.34 24.32 -2.06
C SER A 48 -10.44 23.21 -1.49
N GLN A 49 -10.24 23.20 -0.17
CA GLN A 49 -9.35 22.25 0.52
C GLN A 49 -7.87 22.34 0.06
N CYS A 50 -7.45 23.52 -0.39
CA CYS A 50 -6.18 23.80 -1.06
C CYS A 50 -4.98 23.83 -0.12
N THR A 51 -5.19 24.43 1.03
CA THR A 51 -4.36 24.15 2.19
C THR A 51 -4.99 22.93 2.82
N SER A 52 -4.21 21.90 3.16
CA SER A 52 -4.66 20.69 3.86
C SER A 52 -5.19 21.03 5.27
N SER A 53 -6.22 21.85 5.36
CA SER A 53 -6.67 22.58 6.55
C SER A 53 -7.71 21.82 7.36
N GLY A 54 -7.88 20.53 7.06
CA GLY A 54 -8.59 19.57 7.91
C GLY A 54 -7.69 18.63 8.73
N PHE A 55 -6.36 18.67 8.52
CA PHE A 55 -5.40 17.91 9.33
C PHE A 55 -4.38 18.88 9.92
N PRO A 56 -3.92 18.69 11.17
CA PRO A 56 -2.83 19.47 11.73
C PRO A 56 -1.67 19.46 10.74
N SER A 57 -1.21 20.64 10.34
CA SER A 57 0.05 20.80 9.63
C SER A 57 1.12 20.04 10.40
N THR A 58 1.60 18.93 9.84
CA THR A 58 2.83 18.31 10.33
C THR A 58 3.91 19.38 10.28
N PRO A 59 4.70 19.58 11.35
CA PRO A 59 5.83 20.49 11.33
C PRO A 59 6.68 20.19 10.09
N SER A 60 7.09 21.23 9.37
CA SER A 60 8.09 21.13 8.32
C SER A 60 9.22 20.23 8.80
N THR A 61 9.43 19.11 8.09
CA THR A 61 10.45 18.11 8.38
C THR A 61 11.77 18.85 8.63
N PRO A 62 12.34 18.80 9.85
CA PRO A 62 13.72 19.23 10.01
C PRO A 62 14.56 18.38 9.06
N THR A 63 15.43 19.03 8.27
CA THR A 63 16.54 18.38 7.58
C THR A 63 17.09 17.27 8.49
N PRO A 64 17.27 16.02 8.01
CA PRO A 64 17.67 14.91 8.87
C PRO A 64 18.98 15.31 9.55
N THR A 65 18.84 15.70 10.81
CA THR A 65 19.95 15.82 11.74
C THR A 65 20.18 14.39 12.16
N PRO A 66 21.37 13.81 11.95
CA PRO A 66 21.63 12.42 12.26
C PRO A 66 21.58 12.26 13.79
N SER A 67 20.40 11.95 14.29
CA SER A 67 20.18 11.57 15.68
C SER A 67 20.30 10.06 15.69
N GLY A 68 21.42 9.57 16.23
CA GLY A 68 21.81 8.17 16.19
C GLY A 68 20.79 7.22 16.81
N GLY A 69 19.98 6.61 15.95
CA GLY A 69 19.32 5.33 16.16
C GLY A 69 19.51 4.51 14.90
N ASP A 70 20.21 3.39 15.00
CA ASP A 70 20.71 2.59 13.86
C ASP A 70 19.61 1.95 12.98
N GLY A 71 18.32 2.17 13.27
CA GLY A 71 17.16 1.62 12.55
C GLY A 71 16.94 2.19 11.14
N ASP A 72 17.09 3.50 10.96
CA ASP A 72 16.86 4.14 9.65
C ASP A 72 17.99 3.81 8.66
N ILE A 73 19.23 3.72 9.14
CA ILE A 73 20.39 3.33 8.32
C ILE A 73 20.28 1.87 7.91
N THR A 74 19.81 0.98 8.80
CA THR A 74 19.69 -0.46 8.51
C THR A 74 18.59 -0.75 7.49
N PHE A 75 17.42 -0.11 7.60
CA PHE A 75 16.36 -0.24 6.61
C PHE A 75 16.80 0.23 5.21
N ILE A 76 17.39 1.43 5.12
CA ILE A 76 17.84 1.98 3.83
C ILE A 76 18.96 1.14 3.23
N SER A 77 19.91 0.66 4.05
CA SER A 77 20.97 -0.22 3.61
C SER A 77 20.41 -1.52 3.03
N ALA A 78 19.50 -2.18 3.73
CA ALA A 78 18.88 -3.41 3.24
C ALA A 78 18.02 -3.16 1.98
N ALA A 79 17.24 -2.08 1.94
CA ALA A 79 16.44 -1.72 0.77
C ALA A 79 17.31 -1.46 -0.47
N SER A 80 18.52 -0.93 -0.29
CA SER A 80 19.45 -0.66 -1.39
C SER A 80 19.92 -1.94 -2.12
N SER A 81 19.86 -3.10 -1.46
CA SER A 81 20.11 -4.41 -2.09
C SER A 81 18.99 -4.83 -3.06
N PHE A 82 17.82 -4.17 -3.00
CA PHE A 82 16.63 -4.48 -3.81
C PHE A 82 16.19 -3.27 -4.63
N GLY A 83 16.97 -2.91 -5.65
CA GLY A 83 16.88 -1.61 -6.34
C GLY A 83 15.52 -1.23 -6.97
N SER A 84 14.57 -2.15 -7.14
CA SER A 84 13.21 -1.85 -7.63
C SER A 84 12.18 -1.56 -6.52
N PHE A 85 12.50 -1.89 -5.25
CA PHE A 85 11.63 -1.62 -4.11
C PHE A 85 11.52 -0.12 -3.84
N GLY A 86 10.29 0.41 -3.79
CA GLY A 86 10.03 1.82 -3.52
C GLY A 86 10.46 2.78 -4.63
N THR A 87 10.90 2.25 -5.78
CA THR A 87 11.41 3.03 -6.93
C THR A 87 10.65 2.73 -8.22
N THR A 88 9.68 1.81 -8.17
CA THR A 88 8.89 1.38 -9.33
C THR A 88 7.56 2.15 -9.40
N GLY A 89 7.19 2.60 -10.61
CA GLY A 89 5.94 3.35 -10.83
C GLY A 89 6.04 4.84 -10.48
N ASP A 90 4.87 5.48 -10.40
CA ASP A 90 4.72 6.88 -9.95
C ASP A 90 4.92 7.03 -8.43
N ASN A 91 4.92 8.27 -7.93
CA ASN A 91 5.16 8.55 -6.51
C ASN A 91 4.14 7.87 -5.59
N ASP A 92 2.89 7.78 -6.01
CA ASP A 92 1.83 7.16 -5.20
C ASP A 92 2.00 5.66 -5.16
N THR A 93 2.40 5.04 -6.27
CA THR A 93 2.75 3.61 -6.35
C THR A 93 3.92 3.28 -5.43
N ARG A 94 4.98 4.10 -5.44
CA ARG A 94 6.16 3.92 -4.58
C ARG A 94 5.80 4.04 -3.10
N LYS A 95 5.05 5.08 -2.72
CA LYS A 95 4.56 5.26 -1.35
C LYS A 95 3.65 4.13 -0.92
N ARG A 96 2.78 3.66 -1.82
CA ARG A 96 1.86 2.54 -1.55
C ARG A 96 2.60 1.24 -1.34
N GLU A 97 3.64 0.97 -2.13
CA GLU A 97 4.53 -0.16 -1.89
C GLU A 97 5.16 -0.10 -0.49
N ILE A 98 5.74 1.05 -0.12
CA ILE A 98 6.35 1.23 1.20
C ILE A 98 5.30 1.06 2.31
N ALA A 99 4.12 1.66 2.17
CA ALA A 99 3.02 1.53 3.12
C ALA A 99 2.55 0.08 3.27
N SER A 100 2.41 -0.66 2.16
CA SER A 100 2.02 -2.07 2.20
C SER A 100 3.08 -2.97 2.84
N PHE A 101 4.36 -2.75 2.53
CA PHE A 101 5.46 -3.50 3.15
C PHE A 101 5.53 -3.27 4.66
N LEU A 102 5.51 -2.01 5.08
CA LEU A 102 5.52 -1.64 6.50
C LEU A 102 4.29 -2.16 7.22
N ALA A 103 3.12 -2.16 6.58
CA ALA A 103 1.90 -2.66 7.19
C ALA A 103 1.95 -4.16 7.46
N GLN A 104 2.38 -4.95 6.47
CA GLN A 104 2.47 -6.40 6.64
C GLN A 104 3.50 -6.76 7.71
N THR A 105 4.70 -6.18 7.64
CA THR A 105 5.77 -6.44 8.63
C THR A 105 5.40 -5.97 10.03
N SER A 106 4.65 -4.87 10.16
CA SER A 106 4.14 -4.41 11.45
C SER A 106 3.12 -5.38 12.05
N HIS A 107 2.20 -5.91 11.25
CA HIS A 107 1.23 -6.92 11.71
C HIS A 107 1.93 -8.19 12.20
N GLU A 108 2.88 -8.72 11.43
CA GLU A 108 3.65 -9.90 11.87
C GLU A 108 4.37 -9.59 13.19
N THR A 109 5.07 -8.47 13.28
CA THR A 109 5.88 -8.15 14.47
C THR A 109 5.07 -7.70 15.70
N THR A 110 3.79 -7.33 15.54
CA THR A 110 2.90 -7.03 16.67
C THR A 110 2.20 -8.27 17.26
N GLY A 111 2.35 -9.46 16.67
CA GLY A 111 1.68 -10.66 17.20
C GLY A 111 2.22 -12.04 16.84
N GLN A 112 3.12 -12.22 15.86
CA GLN A 112 3.63 -13.54 15.44
C GLN A 112 5.01 -13.47 14.75
N ALA A 113 5.97 -14.23 15.26
CA ALA A 113 7.31 -14.32 14.68
C ALA A 113 7.26 -14.86 13.24
N ILE A 114 7.89 -14.11 12.31
CA ILE A 114 8.20 -14.53 10.95
C ILE A 114 8.94 -15.87 10.96
N HIS A 115 8.33 -16.90 10.39
CA HIS A 115 8.93 -18.23 10.24
C HIS A 115 9.65 -18.33 8.88
N PHE A 116 10.93 -17.94 8.85
CA PHE A 116 11.81 -18.19 7.71
C PHE A 116 12.65 -19.44 7.94
N ASP A 117 12.68 -20.34 6.95
CA ASP A 117 13.63 -21.47 6.93
C ASP A 117 14.96 -21.00 6.35
N LEU A 118 15.93 -20.76 7.25
CA LEU A 118 17.24 -20.17 6.93
C LEU A 118 18.35 -21.18 7.22
N LEU A 119 18.66 -22.00 6.23
CA LEU A 119 19.71 -23.02 6.31
C LEU A 119 21.11 -22.42 6.22
N LYS A 120 21.66 -22.06 7.40
CA LYS A 120 23.07 -22.22 7.85
C LYS A 120 23.35 -21.42 9.13
N ASN A 121 22.59 -20.35 9.36
CA ASN A 121 22.69 -19.49 10.55
C ASN A 121 21.36 -18.72 10.78
N PRO A 122 20.29 -19.40 11.21
CA PRO A 122 18.97 -18.78 11.37
C PRO A 122 18.93 -17.66 12.44
N ASP A 123 19.87 -17.69 13.40
CA ASP A 123 19.96 -16.69 14.47
C ASP A 123 20.31 -15.29 13.95
N ALA A 124 20.94 -15.18 12.78
CA ALA A 124 21.29 -13.89 12.18
C ALA A 124 20.06 -13.03 11.88
N VAL A 125 18.92 -13.61 11.54
CA VAL A 125 17.68 -12.82 11.32
C VAL A 125 17.12 -12.22 12.60
N ALA A 126 17.39 -12.84 13.74
CA ALA A 126 16.97 -12.35 15.05
C ALA A 126 18.02 -11.44 15.71
N THR A 127 19.26 -11.40 15.20
CA THR A 127 20.39 -10.71 15.86
C THR A 127 21.07 -9.64 15.01
N ASP A 128 20.95 -9.71 13.68
CA ASP A 128 21.47 -8.71 12.74
C ASP A 128 20.28 -7.98 12.08
N PRO A 129 20.09 -6.67 12.36
CA PRO A 129 18.97 -5.91 11.83
C PRO A 129 19.00 -5.75 10.30
N ILE A 130 20.18 -5.74 9.67
CA ILE A 130 20.28 -5.64 8.21
C ILE A 130 19.81 -6.97 7.60
N VAL A 131 20.30 -8.10 8.11
CA VAL A 131 19.89 -9.43 7.64
C VAL A 131 18.39 -9.63 7.87
N SER A 132 17.85 -9.16 8.99
CA SER A 132 16.41 -9.18 9.28
C SER A 132 15.60 -8.47 8.18
N PHE A 133 15.96 -7.22 7.84
CA PHE A 133 15.30 -6.49 6.76
C PHE A 133 15.53 -7.12 5.39
N GLU A 134 16.74 -7.60 5.08
CA GLU A 134 17.03 -8.27 3.80
C GLU A 134 16.18 -9.53 3.61
N THR A 135 15.88 -10.28 4.67
CA THR A 135 14.95 -11.42 4.54
C THR A 135 13.51 -10.99 4.29
N ALA A 136 13.04 -9.93 4.94
CA ALA A 136 11.71 -9.37 4.67
C ALA A 136 11.59 -8.85 3.23
N PHE A 137 12.60 -8.13 2.73
CA PHE A 137 12.66 -7.71 1.34
C PHE A 137 12.77 -8.90 0.39
N GLY A 138 13.59 -9.90 0.73
CA GLY A 138 13.72 -11.14 -0.05
C GLY A 138 12.37 -11.81 -0.28
N PHE A 139 11.53 -11.91 0.77
CA PHE A 139 10.16 -12.40 0.64
C PHE A 139 9.29 -11.49 -0.23
N TRP A 140 9.33 -10.18 0.01
CA TRP A 140 8.49 -9.20 -0.69
C TRP A 140 8.75 -9.17 -2.21
N MET A 141 10.01 -9.32 -2.60
CA MET A 141 10.47 -9.16 -3.98
C MET A 141 10.47 -10.46 -4.79
N THR A 142 10.44 -11.63 -4.13
CA THR A 142 10.64 -12.92 -4.82
C THR A 142 9.31 -13.64 -5.06
N PRO A 143 8.92 -13.93 -6.32
CA PRO A 143 7.77 -14.77 -6.58
C PRO A 143 8.03 -16.21 -6.13
N GLN A 144 6.99 -16.86 -5.60
CA GLN A 144 7.01 -18.28 -5.24
C GLN A 144 5.83 -18.96 -5.94
N PRO A 145 5.99 -19.44 -7.19
CA PRO A 145 4.89 -19.99 -7.97
C PRO A 145 4.08 -21.03 -7.17
N PRO A 146 2.73 -20.93 -7.17
CA PRO A 146 1.90 -20.07 -8.03
C PRO A 146 1.78 -18.61 -7.57
N LYS A 147 2.33 -18.23 -6.42
CA LYS A 147 2.25 -16.88 -5.87
C LYS A 147 3.16 -15.90 -6.64
N PRO A 148 2.66 -14.75 -7.10
CA PRO A 148 3.53 -13.67 -7.56
C PRO A 148 4.29 -13.05 -6.38
N SER A 149 5.28 -12.19 -6.66
CA SER A 149 5.88 -11.35 -5.62
C SER A 149 4.88 -10.29 -5.14
N CYS A 150 4.95 -9.90 -3.87
CA CYS A 150 4.18 -8.78 -3.34
C CYS A 150 4.50 -7.47 -4.09
N HIS A 151 5.77 -7.27 -4.44
CA HIS A 151 6.26 -6.15 -5.26
C HIS A 151 5.47 -6.00 -6.56
N SER A 152 5.41 -7.05 -7.38
CA SER A 152 4.72 -6.98 -8.68
C SER A 152 3.22 -6.77 -8.55
N VAL A 153 2.59 -7.23 -7.46
CA VAL A 153 1.16 -6.99 -7.18
C VAL A 153 0.91 -5.51 -6.90
N ILE A 154 1.64 -4.91 -5.94
CA ILE A 154 1.36 -3.53 -5.51
C ILE A 154 1.79 -2.48 -6.55
N THR A 155 2.82 -2.80 -7.34
CA THR A 155 3.32 -1.95 -8.44
C THR A 155 2.57 -2.15 -9.75
N LYS A 156 1.48 -2.94 -9.74
CA LYS A 156 0.61 -3.21 -10.89
C LYS A 156 1.30 -3.91 -12.07
N GLN A 157 2.42 -4.59 -11.83
CA GLN A 157 3.12 -5.39 -12.83
C GLN A 157 2.57 -6.81 -12.99
N TRP A 158 1.89 -7.32 -11.96
CA TRP A 158 1.21 -8.61 -12.03
C TRP A 158 -0.20 -8.47 -12.60
N THR A 159 -0.53 -9.34 -13.55
CA THR A 159 -1.85 -9.46 -14.14
C THR A 159 -2.48 -10.80 -13.76
N PRO A 160 -3.74 -10.84 -13.26
CA PRO A 160 -4.43 -12.09 -12.93
C PRO A 160 -4.44 -13.07 -14.11
N SER A 161 -4.11 -14.32 -13.83
CA SER A 161 -4.24 -15.40 -14.81
C SER A 161 -5.68 -15.91 -14.89
N SER A 162 -5.95 -16.81 -15.85
CA SER A 162 -7.25 -17.47 -15.97
C SER A 162 -7.65 -18.30 -14.74
N SER A 163 -6.70 -18.70 -13.89
CA SER A 163 -6.99 -19.38 -12.62
C SER A 163 -7.20 -18.43 -11.45
N ASP A 164 -6.79 -17.16 -11.57
CA ASP A 164 -6.90 -16.16 -10.50
C ASP A 164 -8.27 -15.46 -10.48
N VAL A 165 -8.76 -15.09 -11.67
CA VAL A 165 -10.07 -14.44 -11.84
C VAL A 165 -11.22 -15.23 -11.19
N PRO A 166 -11.42 -16.54 -11.45
CA PRO A 166 -12.53 -17.28 -10.85
C PRO A 166 -12.38 -17.47 -9.33
N THR A 167 -11.16 -17.31 -8.81
CA THR A 167 -10.86 -17.39 -7.37
C THR A 167 -10.93 -16.03 -6.66
N GLY A 168 -11.33 -14.97 -7.36
CA GLY A 168 -11.45 -13.63 -6.80
C GLY A 168 -10.11 -12.93 -6.53
N ARG A 169 -8.98 -13.48 -7.01
CA ARG A 169 -7.64 -12.91 -6.78
C ARG A 169 -7.40 -11.76 -7.76
N PHE A 170 -7.52 -10.53 -7.25
CA PHE A 170 -7.28 -9.29 -7.99
C PHE A 170 -6.13 -8.50 -7.35
N PRO A 171 -5.40 -7.67 -8.12
CA PRO A 171 -4.27 -6.91 -7.59
C PRO A 171 -4.68 -5.96 -6.46
N ASP A 172 -3.71 -5.64 -5.60
CA ASP A 172 -3.74 -4.79 -4.38
C ASP A 172 -3.57 -5.56 -3.06
N TYR A 173 -3.75 -4.85 -1.95
CA TYR A 173 -3.32 -5.23 -0.61
C TYR A 173 -3.93 -6.55 -0.13
N GLY A 174 -5.17 -6.86 -0.50
CA GLY A 174 -5.81 -8.12 -0.15
C GLY A 174 -5.08 -9.34 -0.73
N LEU A 175 -4.62 -9.25 -1.98
CA LEU A 175 -3.84 -10.32 -2.60
C LEU A 175 -2.47 -10.47 -1.93
N ILE A 176 -1.89 -9.39 -1.42
CA ILE A 176 -0.64 -9.45 -0.64
C ILE A 176 -0.88 -10.23 0.65
N THR A 177 -1.97 -9.99 1.37
CA THR A 177 -2.36 -10.81 2.53
C THR A 177 -2.53 -12.29 2.17
N ASN A 178 -3.10 -12.59 0.99
CA ASN A 178 -3.23 -13.95 0.48
C ASN A 178 -1.86 -14.61 0.22
N ILE A 179 -0.89 -13.86 -0.33
CA ILE A 179 0.49 -14.34 -0.54
C ILE A 179 1.15 -14.69 0.79
N PHE A 180 1.05 -13.79 1.78
CA PHE A 180 1.63 -13.97 3.12
C PHE A 180 1.03 -15.16 3.86
N ASN A 181 -0.28 -15.17 4.08
CA ASN A 181 -0.91 -16.13 4.98
C ASN A 181 -2.33 -16.53 4.55
N GLY A 182 -2.60 -16.57 3.25
CA GLY A 182 -3.95 -16.76 2.73
C GLY A 182 -4.65 -18.04 3.18
N GLY A 183 -3.90 -19.13 3.40
CA GLY A 183 -4.46 -20.39 3.90
C GLY A 183 -5.06 -20.31 5.30
N ILE A 184 -4.72 -19.28 6.07
CA ILE A 184 -5.28 -19.00 7.40
C ILE A 184 -6.21 -17.79 7.34
N GLU A 185 -5.89 -16.79 6.50
CA GLU A 185 -6.50 -15.48 6.61
C GLU A 185 -7.59 -15.17 5.56
N CYS A 186 -7.56 -15.83 4.40
CA CYS A 186 -8.43 -15.51 3.27
C CYS A 186 -9.56 -16.54 3.07
N GLY A 187 -10.54 -16.21 2.25
CA GLY A 187 -11.62 -17.12 1.84
C GLY A 187 -12.75 -17.28 2.88
N SER A 188 -12.80 -16.40 3.87
CA SER A 188 -13.89 -16.32 4.86
C SER A 188 -14.37 -14.87 5.01
N CYS A 189 -15.66 -14.68 5.29
CA CYS A 189 -16.32 -13.36 5.27
C CYS A 189 -15.88 -12.38 6.36
N TYR A 190 -15.14 -12.83 7.38
CA TYR A 190 -14.61 -11.97 8.44
C TYR A 190 -13.38 -12.59 9.09
N ASN A 191 -12.31 -11.80 9.24
CA ASN A 191 -11.12 -12.18 9.96
C ASN A 191 -10.52 -10.99 10.73
N PRO A 192 -10.48 -11.01 12.07
CA PRO A 192 -9.95 -9.88 12.85
C PRO A 192 -8.46 -9.61 12.60
N ARG A 193 -7.68 -10.61 12.17
CA ARG A 193 -6.27 -10.41 11.77
C ARG A 193 -6.16 -9.57 10.50
N MET A 194 -7.13 -9.70 9.60
CA MET A 194 -7.15 -8.93 8.36
C MET A 194 -7.54 -7.47 8.62
N GLU A 195 -8.53 -7.24 9.49
CA GLU A 195 -8.87 -5.89 9.93
C GLU A 195 -7.67 -5.20 10.59
N ASP A 196 -6.87 -5.94 11.37
CA ASP A 196 -5.63 -5.41 11.94
C ASP A 196 -4.61 -4.98 10.87
N ARG A 197 -4.34 -5.85 9.87
CA ARG A 197 -3.48 -5.52 8.72
C ARG A 197 -3.95 -4.29 7.95
N ILE A 198 -5.26 -4.15 7.74
CA ILE A 198 -5.84 -3.10 6.90
C ILE A 198 -6.00 -1.79 7.68
N ASP A 199 -6.74 -1.81 8.78
CA ASP A 199 -7.18 -0.60 9.47
C ASP A 199 -6.14 -0.03 10.42
N GLN A 200 -5.43 -0.90 11.17
CA GLN A 200 -4.44 -0.41 12.15
C GLN A 200 -3.13 0.02 11.49
N PHE A 201 -2.74 -0.66 10.41
CA PHE A 201 -1.45 -0.44 9.77
C PHE A 201 -1.55 0.16 8.37
N TYR A 202 -2.15 -0.54 7.40
CA TYR A 202 -2.08 -0.12 6.01
C TYR A 202 -2.75 1.23 5.74
N LYS A 203 -3.99 1.42 6.18
CA LYS A 203 -4.70 2.70 6.05
C LYS A 203 -3.96 3.80 6.80
N ARG A 204 -3.49 3.51 8.02
CA ARG A 204 -2.69 4.46 8.81
C ARG A 204 -1.42 4.91 8.07
N TYR A 205 -0.65 4.01 7.47
CA TYR A 205 0.55 4.37 6.72
C TYR A 205 0.23 5.12 5.43
N CYS A 206 -0.85 4.74 4.73
CA CYS A 206 -1.34 5.50 3.58
C CYS A 206 -1.75 6.93 3.96
N ASP A 207 -2.45 7.11 5.08
CA ASP A 207 -2.86 8.42 5.60
C ASP A 207 -1.63 9.28 5.95
N LEU A 208 -0.64 8.69 6.63
CA LEU A 208 0.62 9.37 6.96
C LEU A 208 1.39 9.81 5.71
N MET A 209 1.34 9.01 4.63
CA MET A 209 2.00 9.31 3.35
C MET A 209 1.13 10.12 2.37
N ARG A 210 -0.11 10.42 2.76
CA ARG A 210 -1.11 11.17 2.00
C ARG A 210 -1.44 10.57 0.63
N ILE A 211 -1.69 9.26 0.60
CA ILE A 211 -2.07 8.51 -0.60
C ILE A 211 -3.41 7.80 -0.39
N GLY A 212 -4.17 7.60 -1.47
CA GLY A 212 -5.37 6.76 -1.40
C GLY A 212 -5.02 5.29 -1.14
N TYR A 213 -5.96 4.49 -0.63
CA TYR A 213 -5.70 3.09 -0.24
C TYR A 213 -5.68 2.10 -1.42
N GLY A 214 -6.33 2.44 -2.53
CA GLY A 214 -6.47 1.57 -3.69
C GLY A 214 -7.71 0.70 -3.59
N SER A 215 -7.77 -0.35 -4.41
CA SER A 215 -8.89 -1.29 -4.46
C SER A 215 -8.56 -2.61 -3.76
N ASN A 216 -9.50 -3.55 -3.67
CA ASN A 216 -9.29 -4.94 -3.23
C ASN A 216 -8.41 -5.07 -1.97
N LEU A 217 -8.76 -4.33 -0.92
CA LEU A 217 -7.96 -4.25 0.30
C LEU A 217 -8.00 -5.54 1.12
N ASP A 218 -9.09 -6.29 1.01
CA ASP A 218 -9.31 -7.54 1.72
C ASP A 218 -9.14 -8.77 0.82
N CYS A 219 -9.05 -9.93 1.46
CA CYS A 219 -9.09 -11.22 0.81
C CYS A 219 -10.23 -12.12 1.31
N TYR A 220 -11.35 -11.52 1.76
CA TYR A 220 -12.47 -12.27 2.34
C TYR A 220 -13.09 -13.26 1.36
N SER A 221 -13.24 -12.85 0.10
CA SER A 221 -13.77 -13.69 -0.97
C SER A 221 -12.70 -14.32 -1.86
N GLN A 222 -11.41 -14.16 -1.53
CA GLN A 222 -10.33 -14.73 -2.34
C GLN A 222 -10.06 -16.15 -1.91
N TRP A 223 -10.00 -17.08 -2.87
CA TRP A 223 -9.48 -18.41 -2.56
C TRP A 223 -7.97 -18.32 -2.29
N PRO A 224 -7.49 -18.95 -1.20
CA PRO A 224 -6.08 -19.02 -0.91
C PRO A 224 -5.27 -19.57 -2.07
N PHE A 225 -4.04 -19.07 -2.27
CA PHE A 225 -3.07 -19.84 -3.07
C PHE A 225 -2.83 -21.18 -2.37
N SER A 226 -3.03 -22.29 -3.08
CA SER A 226 -2.67 -23.63 -2.60
C SER A 226 -1.15 -23.80 -2.56
N TYR A 227 -0.65 -24.44 -1.51
CA TYR A 227 0.72 -24.96 -1.46
C TYR A 227 0.91 -26.12 -2.45
#